data_AF-A0A218KPN2-F1
#
_entry.id   AF-A0A218KPN2-F1
#
_cell.length_a   1.000
_cell.length_b   1.000
_cell.length_c   1.000
_cell.angle_alpha   90.00
_cell.angle_beta   90.00
_cell.angle_gamma   90.00
#
_symmetry.space_group_name_H-M   'P 1'
#
loop_
_entity.id
_entity.type
_entity.pdbx_description
1 polymer ?
#
loop_
_entity_poly.entity_id
_entity_poly.type
_entity_poly.pdbx_seq_one_letter_code
_entity_poly.pdbx_strand_id
1 'polypeptide(L)'
;MAIQRLLSKTPKQLREYCESLSNEDKQNLYEQYKQTVDEAKGKSLEELLKLIKLAIAIERTIDKKLLESCCSDDHPFYPVATFIFLNKLSRRLTLIMHSSCDKNFKELDELDELLPQMYEELRPKLTSDMRNYTEKGLRFSNFLRDNIDTFRFLEKAEHGSLAERKKAAIKLIRLFIRQPELNLQGDVFLLGLISDYIDVFRKWLKCKVDALIDLLKKGLEKLEDLENDTEEYRKIENELIDERNQVRGQLGALVLAYVLFDEEGEYAELDKQMRKAIL
;
A
#
# COMPACT_ATOMS: atom_id res chain seq x y z
N MET A 1 26.46 -18.54 -17.96
CA MET A 1 26.93 -17.50 -18.93
C MET A 1 25.83 -16.96 -19.86
N ALA A 2 24.73 -17.67 -20.11
CA ALA A 2 23.65 -17.17 -20.99
C ALA A 2 22.83 -16.03 -20.37
N ILE A 3 22.49 -16.12 -19.08
CA ILE A 3 21.58 -15.16 -18.42
C ILE A 3 22.15 -13.75 -18.34
N GLN A 4 23.43 -13.56 -17.99
CA GLN A 4 24.04 -12.22 -17.93
C GLN A 4 23.91 -11.44 -19.25
N ARG A 5 23.95 -12.12 -20.40
CA ARG A 5 23.75 -11.48 -21.73
C ARG A 5 22.30 -11.14 -22.01
N LEU A 6 21.36 -11.78 -21.33
CA LEU A 6 19.92 -11.52 -21.44
C LEU A 6 19.50 -10.39 -20.49
N LEU A 7 20.14 -10.22 -19.33
CA LEU A 7 19.81 -9.18 -18.34
C LEU A 7 19.96 -7.74 -18.86
N SER A 8 20.72 -7.53 -19.93
CA SER A 8 20.89 -6.23 -20.59
C SER A 8 19.89 -5.96 -21.72
N LYS A 9 19.06 -6.94 -22.09
CA LYS A 9 18.09 -6.83 -23.19
C LYS A 9 16.81 -6.12 -22.75
N THR A 10 16.17 -5.47 -23.72
CA THR A 10 14.83 -4.87 -23.52
C THR A 10 13.75 -5.95 -23.41
N PRO A 11 12.58 -5.67 -22.81
CA PRO A 11 11.49 -6.64 -22.71
C PRO A 11 11.05 -7.22 -24.07
N LYS A 12 11.04 -6.39 -25.13
CA LYS A 12 10.70 -6.84 -26.49
C LYS A 12 11.72 -7.86 -27.02
N GLN A 13 13.01 -7.57 -26.88
CA GLN A 13 14.09 -8.46 -27.31
C GLN A 13 14.13 -9.76 -26.49
N LEU A 14 13.80 -9.69 -25.20
CA LEU A 14 13.70 -10.88 -24.34
C LEU A 14 12.55 -11.77 -24.78
N ARG A 15 11.41 -11.19 -25.12
CA ARG A 15 10.25 -11.93 -25.62
C ARG A 15 10.55 -12.61 -26.94
N GLU A 16 11.07 -11.86 -27.93
CA GLU A 16 11.46 -12.40 -29.24
C GLU A 16 12.49 -13.53 -29.09
N TYR A 17 13.46 -13.37 -28.19
CA TYR A 17 14.42 -14.42 -27.87
C TYR A 17 13.73 -15.66 -27.30
N CYS A 18 12.89 -15.52 -26.27
CA CYS A 18 12.23 -16.67 -25.66
C CYS A 18 11.25 -17.36 -26.63
N GLU A 19 10.55 -16.61 -27.49
CA GLU A 19 9.66 -17.16 -28.52
C GLU A 19 10.42 -17.99 -29.57
N SER A 20 11.68 -17.65 -29.84
CA SER A 20 12.54 -18.41 -30.78
C SER A 20 13.09 -19.73 -30.22
N LEU A 21 12.98 -19.96 -28.90
CA LEU A 21 13.52 -21.15 -28.25
C LEU A 21 12.58 -22.35 -28.38
N SER A 22 13.18 -23.55 -28.47
CA SER A 22 12.45 -24.81 -28.29
C SER A 22 11.92 -24.94 -26.85
N ASN A 23 10.96 -25.83 -26.62
CA ASN A 23 10.44 -26.06 -25.27
C ASN A 23 11.52 -26.59 -24.30
N GLU A 24 12.43 -27.43 -24.80
CA GLU A 24 13.57 -27.95 -24.02
C GLU A 24 14.57 -26.84 -23.68
N ASP A 25 14.87 -25.94 -24.63
CA ASP A 25 15.73 -24.79 -24.38
C ASP A 25 15.11 -23.79 -23.41
N LYS A 26 13.78 -23.59 -23.45
CA LYS A 26 13.05 -22.78 -22.47
C LYS A 26 13.16 -23.37 -21.07
N GLN A 27 13.05 -24.69 -20.93
CA GLN A 27 13.25 -25.38 -19.64
C GLN A 27 14.69 -25.25 -19.14
N ASN A 28 15.68 -25.42 -20.01
CA ASN A 28 17.09 -25.23 -19.65
C ASN A 28 17.40 -23.78 -19.24
N LEU A 29 16.81 -22.81 -19.94
CA LEU A 29 16.92 -21.39 -19.58
C LEU A 29 16.27 -21.10 -18.22
N TYR A 30 15.14 -21.74 -17.95
CA TYR A 30 14.42 -21.63 -16.70
C TYR A 30 15.22 -22.20 -15.51
N GLU A 31 15.87 -23.37 -15.65
CA GLU A 31 16.72 -23.93 -14.59
C GLU A 31 17.96 -23.07 -14.34
N GLN A 32 18.58 -22.53 -15.39
CA GLN A 32 19.67 -21.53 -15.23
C GLN A 32 19.19 -20.27 -14.52
N TYR A 33 17.94 -19.86 -14.76
CA TYR A 33 17.34 -18.71 -14.11
C TYR A 33 17.15 -18.97 -12.61
N LYS A 34 16.64 -20.15 -12.21
CA LYS A 34 16.51 -20.51 -10.80
C LYS A 34 17.82 -20.33 -10.04
N GLN A 35 18.88 -20.94 -10.57
CA GLN A 35 20.21 -20.89 -9.97
C GLN A 35 20.73 -19.44 -9.85
N THR A 36 20.48 -18.61 -10.86
CA THR A 36 20.90 -17.20 -10.85
C THR A 36 20.10 -16.37 -9.83
N VAL A 37 18.81 -16.68 -9.61
CA VAL A 37 17.98 -16.01 -8.59
C VAL A 37 18.44 -16.36 -7.19
N ASP A 38 18.75 -17.63 -6.93
CA ASP A 38 19.29 -18.05 -5.65
C ASP A 38 20.63 -17.37 -5.33
N GLU A 39 21.51 -17.25 -6.33
CA GLU A 39 22.78 -16.51 -6.22
C GLU A 39 22.59 -14.98 -6.11
N ALA A 40 21.41 -14.47 -6.49
CA ALA A 40 21.06 -13.05 -6.40
C ALA A 40 20.32 -12.68 -5.10
N LYS A 41 20.05 -13.64 -4.21
CA LYS A 41 19.51 -13.36 -2.87
C LYS A 41 20.50 -12.43 -2.13
N GLY A 42 20.03 -11.24 -1.75
CA GLY A 42 20.84 -10.19 -1.11
C GLY A 42 21.54 -9.20 -2.06
N LYS A 43 21.27 -9.27 -3.38
CA LYS A 43 21.77 -8.29 -4.36
C LYS A 43 20.94 -7.02 -4.44
N SER A 44 21.46 -6.05 -5.21
CA SER A 44 20.80 -4.75 -5.41
C SER A 44 19.44 -4.90 -6.11
N LEU A 45 18.51 -3.99 -5.78
CA LEU A 45 17.18 -3.92 -6.40
C LEU A 45 17.25 -3.85 -7.93
N GLU A 46 18.27 -3.19 -8.48
CA GLU A 46 18.46 -3.06 -9.93
C GLU A 46 18.80 -4.40 -10.61
N GLU A 47 19.58 -5.25 -9.94
CA GLU A 47 19.91 -6.59 -10.45
C GLU A 47 18.71 -7.53 -10.37
N LEU A 48 17.95 -7.47 -9.28
CA LEU A 48 16.69 -8.20 -9.13
C LEU A 48 15.69 -7.81 -10.23
N LEU A 49 15.55 -6.51 -10.52
CA LEU A 49 14.69 -5.99 -11.58
C LEU A 49 15.03 -6.54 -12.97
N LYS A 50 16.32 -6.76 -13.27
CA LYS A 50 16.76 -7.36 -14.54
C LYS A 50 16.37 -8.84 -14.61
N LEU A 51 16.52 -9.57 -13.51
CA LEU A 51 16.11 -10.98 -13.40
C LEU A 51 14.59 -11.12 -13.55
N ILE A 52 13.82 -10.21 -12.95
CA ILE A 52 12.37 -10.15 -13.08
C ILE A 52 11.94 -9.99 -14.54
N LYS A 53 12.59 -9.11 -15.32
CA LYS A 53 12.26 -8.91 -16.74
C LYS A 53 12.47 -10.19 -17.57
N LEU A 54 13.55 -10.92 -17.31
CA LEU A 54 13.82 -12.20 -17.97
C LEU A 54 12.78 -13.26 -17.59
N ALA A 55 12.44 -13.34 -16.30
CA ALA A 55 11.42 -14.24 -15.81
C ALA A 55 10.08 -14.04 -16.54
N ILE A 56 9.58 -12.79 -16.60
CA ILE A 56 8.33 -12.46 -17.31
C ILE A 56 8.35 -12.95 -18.76
N ALA A 57 9.49 -12.81 -19.45
CA ALA A 57 9.61 -13.24 -20.85
C ALA A 57 9.54 -14.77 -20.98
N ILE A 58 10.16 -15.51 -20.06
CA ILE A 58 10.09 -16.97 -20.03
C ILE A 58 8.66 -17.44 -19.73
N GLU A 59 8.04 -16.90 -18.67
CA GLU A 59 6.70 -17.30 -18.22
C GLU A 59 5.62 -17.06 -19.28
N ARG A 60 5.73 -15.97 -20.05
CA ARG A 60 4.77 -15.64 -21.12
C ARG A 60 4.90 -16.51 -22.37
N THR A 61 6.00 -17.25 -22.53
CA THR A 61 6.33 -17.94 -23.79
C THR A 61 6.47 -19.45 -23.63
N ILE A 62 6.60 -19.94 -22.41
CA ILE A 62 6.63 -21.37 -22.09
C ILE A 62 5.18 -21.91 -21.96
N ASP A 63 4.97 -23.16 -22.33
CA ASP A 63 3.68 -23.83 -22.15
C ASP A 63 3.39 -23.99 -20.65
N LYS A 64 2.18 -23.60 -20.19
CA LYS A 64 1.75 -23.69 -18.79
C LYS A 64 1.89 -25.11 -18.22
N LYS A 65 1.71 -26.17 -19.03
CA LYS A 65 1.87 -27.56 -18.59
C LYS A 65 3.33 -27.91 -18.27
N LEU A 66 4.29 -27.22 -18.88
CA LEU A 66 5.72 -27.41 -18.61
C LEU A 66 6.18 -26.62 -17.38
N LEU A 67 5.40 -25.60 -16.96
CA LEU A 67 5.60 -24.91 -15.69
C LEU A 67 5.07 -25.72 -14.50
N GLU A 68 4.00 -26.49 -14.68
CA GLU A 68 3.42 -27.34 -13.63
C GLU A 68 4.43 -28.37 -13.07
N SER A 69 5.30 -28.93 -13.92
CA SER A 69 6.39 -29.83 -13.47
C SER A 69 7.50 -29.11 -12.70
N CYS A 70 7.51 -27.79 -12.71
CA CYS A 70 8.53 -26.96 -12.06
C CYS A 70 8.01 -26.24 -10.79
N CYS A 71 6.72 -26.37 -10.49
CA CYS A 71 6.03 -25.76 -9.34
C CYS A 71 6.26 -26.54 -8.03
N SER A 72 7.41 -26.34 -7.40
CA SER A 72 7.53 -26.47 -5.94
C SER A 72 7.19 -25.13 -5.27
N ASP A 73 6.88 -25.14 -3.97
CA ASP A 73 6.60 -23.91 -3.18
C ASP A 73 7.78 -22.91 -3.19
N ASP A 74 8.98 -23.36 -3.57
CA ASP A 74 10.21 -22.56 -3.74
C ASP A 74 10.41 -22.00 -5.16
N HIS A 75 9.35 -21.90 -5.98
CA HIS A 75 9.48 -21.45 -7.37
C HIS A 75 10.02 -19.99 -7.43
N PRO A 76 11.15 -19.73 -8.11
CA PRO A 76 11.81 -18.41 -8.09
C PRO A 76 11.04 -17.30 -8.80
N PHE A 77 9.96 -17.65 -9.50
CA PHE A 77 9.02 -16.68 -10.07
C PHE A 77 7.98 -16.19 -9.06
N TYR A 78 7.80 -16.83 -7.90
CA TYR A 78 6.88 -16.31 -6.88
C TYR A 78 7.37 -14.98 -6.28
N PRO A 79 8.66 -14.84 -5.88
CA PRO A 79 9.20 -13.53 -5.52
C PRO A 79 9.03 -12.49 -6.63
N VAL A 80 9.15 -12.90 -7.90
CA VAL A 80 8.98 -12.02 -9.06
C VAL A 80 7.53 -11.60 -9.28
N ALA A 81 6.59 -12.53 -9.30
CA ALA A 81 5.17 -12.25 -9.49
C ALA A 81 4.63 -11.38 -8.35
N THR A 82 5.04 -11.67 -7.11
CA THR A 82 4.77 -10.84 -5.93
C THR A 82 5.36 -9.44 -6.12
N PHE A 83 6.62 -9.32 -6.54
CA PHE A 83 7.24 -8.01 -6.78
C PHE A 83 6.56 -7.21 -7.89
N ILE A 84 6.13 -7.84 -8.99
CA ILE A 84 5.38 -7.17 -10.06
C ILE A 84 4.04 -6.70 -9.54
N PHE A 85 3.32 -7.55 -8.80
CA PHE A 85 2.06 -7.19 -8.16
C PHE A 85 2.24 -5.97 -7.24
N LEU A 86 3.23 -6.01 -6.33
CA LEU A 86 3.52 -4.93 -5.40
C LEU A 86 3.90 -3.63 -6.11
N ASN A 87 4.65 -3.68 -7.21
CA ASN A 87 4.94 -2.50 -8.02
C ASN A 87 3.70 -1.91 -8.69
N LYS A 88 2.81 -2.76 -9.21
CA LYS A 88 1.55 -2.32 -9.82
C LYS A 88 0.62 -1.71 -8.77
N LEU A 89 0.57 -2.31 -7.58
CA LEU A 89 -0.15 -1.78 -6.43
C LEU A 89 0.41 -0.43 -5.99
N SER A 90 1.73 -0.31 -5.86
CA SER A 90 2.42 0.96 -5.54
C SER A 90 2.19 2.04 -6.60
N ARG A 91 2.20 1.66 -7.89
CA ARG A 91 1.87 2.57 -8.98
C ARG A 91 0.43 3.08 -8.88
N ARG A 92 -0.52 2.19 -8.59
CA ARG A 92 -1.92 2.55 -8.36
C ARG A 92 -2.07 3.54 -7.21
N LEU A 93 -1.41 3.30 -6.07
CA LEU A 93 -1.41 4.22 -4.94
C LEU A 93 -0.88 5.60 -5.32
N THR A 94 0.26 5.66 -6.02
CA THR A 94 0.82 6.92 -6.54
C THR A 94 -0.17 7.66 -7.44
N LEU A 95 -0.87 6.96 -8.33
CA LEU A 95 -1.85 7.55 -9.24
C LEU A 95 -3.09 8.10 -8.51
N ILE A 96 -3.57 7.39 -7.47
CA ILE A 96 -4.69 7.87 -6.64
C ILE A 96 -4.31 9.19 -5.94
N MET A 97 -3.06 9.30 -5.48
CA MET A 97 -2.58 10.48 -4.75
C MET A 97 -2.25 11.68 -5.64
N HIS A 98 -1.93 11.46 -6.91
CA HIS A 98 -1.46 12.50 -7.82
C HIS A 98 -2.21 12.48 -9.17
N SER A 99 -3.52 12.22 -9.15
CA SER A 99 -4.33 12.18 -10.37
C SER A 99 -4.54 13.59 -10.96
N SER A 100 -3.58 14.10 -11.71
CA SER A 100 -3.62 15.46 -12.27
C SER A 100 -4.06 15.55 -13.74
N CYS A 101 -4.32 14.42 -14.43
CA CYS A 101 -4.80 14.44 -15.82
C CYS A 101 -5.51 13.15 -16.28
N ASP A 102 -6.24 13.24 -17.40
CA ASP A 102 -7.01 12.13 -18.01
C ASP A 102 -6.17 10.87 -18.30
N LYS A 103 -4.88 11.03 -18.62
CA LYS A 103 -3.97 9.90 -18.83
C LYS A 103 -3.75 9.07 -17.57
N ASN A 104 -3.74 9.71 -16.39
CA ASN A 104 -3.61 9.03 -15.11
C ASN A 104 -4.86 8.20 -14.80
N PHE A 105 -6.05 8.67 -15.20
CA PHE A 105 -7.30 7.92 -15.01
C PHE A 105 -7.37 6.68 -15.88
N LYS A 106 -6.96 6.78 -17.15
CA LYS A 106 -6.89 5.59 -18.01
C LYS A 106 -5.95 4.52 -17.47
N GLU A 107 -4.75 4.91 -17.02
CA GLU A 107 -3.81 3.97 -16.38
C GLU A 107 -4.38 3.39 -15.07
N LEU A 108 -5.14 4.20 -14.32
CA LEU A 108 -5.79 3.75 -13.09
C LEU A 108 -6.90 2.73 -13.36
N ASP A 109 -7.72 2.94 -14.39
CA ASP A 109 -8.77 1.99 -14.80
C ASP A 109 -8.15 0.67 -15.29
N GLU A 110 -7.05 0.73 -16.06
CA GLU A 110 -6.28 -0.47 -16.44
C GLU A 110 -5.76 -1.25 -15.21
N LEU A 111 -5.32 -0.54 -14.16
CA LEU A 111 -4.86 -1.16 -12.91
C LEU A 111 -6.01 -1.71 -12.06
N ASP A 112 -7.18 -1.08 -12.09
CA ASP A 112 -8.40 -1.53 -11.40
C ASP A 112 -8.88 -2.88 -11.95
N GLU A 113 -8.75 -3.11 -13.26
CA GLU A 113 -9.05 -4.40 -13.89
C GLU A 113 -7.95 -5.45 -13.63
N LEU A 114 -6.68 -5.03 -13.68
CA LEU A 114 -5.53 -5.95 -13.66
C LEU A 114 -5.21 -6.50 -12.26
N LEU A 115 -5.21 -5.65 -11.23
CA LEU A 115 -4.75 -6.03 -9.89
C LEU A 115 -5.56 -7.18 -9.26
N PRO A 116 -6.91 -7.20 -9.33
CA PRO A 116 -7.68 -8.32 -8.79
C PRO A 116 -7.34 -9.64 -9.49
N GLN A 117 -7.19 -9.63 -10.82
CA GLN A 117 -6.83 -10.82 -11.60
C GLN A 117 -5.44 -11.33 -11.21
N MET A 118 -4.46 -10.43 -11.13
CA MET A 118 -3.10 -10.77 -10.70
C MET A 118 -3.09 -11.34 -9.27
N TYR A 119 -3.90 -10.79 -8.36
CA TYR A 119 -4.00 -11.30 -7.00
C TYR A 119 -4.56 -12.72 -6.97
N GLU A 120 -5.66 -13.01 -7.69
CA GLU A 120 -6.23 -14.37 -7.72
C GLU A 120 -5.27 -15.41 -8.33
N GLU A 121 -4.47 -15.02 -9.34
CA GLU A 121 -3.44 -15.89 -9.90
C GLU A 121 -2.25 -16.14 -8.95
N LEU A 122 -1.93 -15.14 -8.12
CA LEU A 122 -0.82 -15.17 -7.17
C LEU A 122 -1.20 -15.86 -5.85
N ARG A 123 -2.44 -15.68 -5.40
CA ARG A 123 -2.93 -16.06 -4.06
C ARG A 123 -2.67 -17.52 -3.67
N PRO A 124 -2.86 -18.54 -4.54
CA PRO A 124 -2.58 -19.94 -4.19
C PRO A 124 -1.10 -20.21 -3.90
N LYS A 125 -0.21 -19.35 -4.39
CA LYS A 125 1.24 -19.50 -4.37
C LYS A 125 1.91 -18.69 -3.26
N LEU A 126 1.14 -17.88 -2.52
CA LEU A 126 1.63 -17.08 -1.42
C LEU A 126 1.60 -17.89 -0.12
N THR A 127 2.65 -17.71 0.70
CA THR A 127 2.62 -18.11 2.11
C THR A 127 1.48 -17.38 2.83
N SER A 128 1.07 -17.87 4.00
CA SER A 128 0.00 -17.24 4.79
C SER A 128 0.29 -15.76 5.06
N ASP A 129 1.52 -15.44 5.46
CA ASP A 129 1.91 -14.06 5.78
C ASP A 129 1.97 -13.16 4.55
N MET A 130 2.53 -13.65 3.44
CA MET A 130 2.54 -12.91 2.18
C MET A 130 1.12 -12.65 1.67
N ARG A 131 0.23 -13.65 1.80
CA ARG A 131 -1.18 -13.52 1.43
C ARG A 131 -1.86 -12.44 2.26
N ASN A 132 -1.68 -12.47 3.58
CA ASN A 132 -2.24 -11.48 4.50
C ASN A 132 -1.75 -10.07 4.17
N TYR A 133 -0.43 -9.90 3.98
CA TYR A 133 0.17 -8.61 3.60
C TYR A 133 -0.40 -8.08 2.28
N THR A 134 -0.42 -8.93 1.26
CA THR A 134 -0.88 -8.59 -0.10
C THR A 134 -2.38 -8.25 -0.11
N GLU A 135 -3.19 -8.99 0.64
CA GLU A 135 -4.62 -8.76 0.78
C GLU A 135 -4.93 -7.43 1.51
N LYS A 136 -4.26 -7.17 2.65
CA LYS A 136 -4.38 -5.90 3.38
C LYS A 136 -3.98 -4.70 2.50
N GLY A 137 -2.91 -4.83 1.73
CA GLY A 137 -2.45 -3.81 0.79
C GLY A 137 -3.45 -3.54 -0.34
N LEU A 138 -4.01 -4.60 -0.95
CA LEU A 138 -5.01 -4.47 -2.00
C LEU A 138 -6.32 -3.86 -1.48
N ARG A 139 -6.80 -4.31 -0.32
CA ARG A 139 -7.99 -3.75 0.35
C ARG A 139 -7.81 -2.28 0.66
N PHE A 140 -6.66 -1.89 1.20
CA PHE A 140 -6.36 -0.49 1.48
C PHE A 140 -6.30 0.35 0.19
N SER A 141 -5.66 -0.16 -0.87
CA SER A 141 -5.63 0.51 -2.17
C SER A 141 -7.04 0.70 -2.76
N ASN A 142 -7.92 -0.31 -2.65
CA ASN A 142 -9.32 -0.20 -3.06
C ASN A 142 -10.07 0.85 -2.23
N PHE A 143 -9.90 0.84 -0.91
CA PHE A 143 -10.48 1.85 -0.03
C PHE A 143 -10.05 3.28 -0.44
N LEU A 144 -8.78 3.50 -0.76
CA LEU A 144 -8.31 4.81 -1.24
C LEU A 144 -8.92 5.15 -2.60
N ARG A 145 -9.03 4.19 -3.51
CA ARG A 145 -9.65 4.36 -4.83
C ARG A 145 -11.11 4.77 -4.73
N ASP A 146 -11.88 4.10 -3.87
CA ASP A 146 -13.30 4.41 -3.61
C ASP A 146 -13.49 5.82 -3.03
N ASN A 147 -12.43 6.38 -2.44
CA ASN A 147 -12.42 7.71 -1.85
C ASN A 147 -11.55 8.71 -2.62
N ILE A 148 -11.26 8.47 -3.91
CA ILE A 148 -10.38 9.29 -4.74
C ILE A 148 -10.79 10.78 -4.78
N ASP A 149 -12.09 11.07 -4.73
CA ASP A 149 -12.59 12.45 -4.73
C ASP A 149 -12.20 13.21 -3.45
N THR A 150 -11.97 12.51 -2.34
CA THR A 150 -11.43 13.11 -1.12
C THR A 150 -10.01 13.59 -1.37
N PHE A 151 -9.15 12.79 -1.98
CA PHE A 151 -7.76 13.15 -2.26
C PHE A 151 -7.65 14.30 -3.26
N ARG A 152 -8.47 14.31 -4.32
CA ARG A 152 -8.55 15.48 -5.23
C ARG A 152 -9.02 16.75 -4.54
N PHE A 153 -9.90 16.63 -3.53
CA PHE A 153 -10.33 17.77 -2.74
C PHE A 153 -9.20 18.30 -1.85
N LEU A 154 -8.33 17.43 -1.32
CA LEU A 154 -7.17 17.83 -0.52
C LEU A 154 -6.17 18.64 -1.31
N GLU A 155 -5.82 18.19 -2.51
CA GLU A 155 -4.89 18.91 -3.40
C GLU A 155 -5.37 20.36 -3.67
N LYS A 156 -6.69 20.55 -3.83
CA LYS A 156 -7.27 21.89 -3.96
C LYS A 156 -7.25 22.69 -2.66
N ALA A 157 -7.51 22.03 -1.53
CA ALA A 157 -7.58 22.66 -0.23
C ALA A 157 -6.20 23.11 0.28
N GLU A 158 -5.10 22.48 -0.14
CA GLU A 158 -3.74 22.85 0.22
C GLU A 158 -3.43 24.33 -0.07
N HIS A 159 -3.93 24.83 -1.20
CA HIS A 159 -3.79 26.23 -1.62
C HIS A 159 -5.08 27.05 -1.38
N GLY A 160 -6.05 26.47 -0.67
CA GLY A 160 -7.36 27.05 -0.43
C GLY A 160 -7.46 27.93 0.82
N SER A 161 -8.65 28.47 1.01
CA SER A 161 -9.05 29.21 2.20
C SER A 161 -8.95 28.36 3.48
N LEU A 162 -8.95 29.03 4.64
CA LEU A 162 -8.99 28.34 5.95
C LEU A 162 -10.22 27.42 6.07
N ALA A 163 -11.37 27.83 5.52
CA ALA A 163 -12.59 27.04 5.52
C ALA A 163 -12.45 25.77 4.67
N GLU A 164 -11.79 25.85 3.51
CA GLU A 164 -11.52 24.68 2.67
C GLU A 164 -10.57 23.70 3.34
N ARG A 165 -9.51 24.20 4.00
CA ARG A 165 -8.58 23.37 4.78
C ARG A 165 -9.27 22.67 5.95
N LYS A 166 -10.18 23.36 6.66
CA LYS A 166 -11.02 22.75 7.71
C LYS A 166 -11.91 21.64 7.15
N LYS A 167 -12.62 21.89 6.04
CA LYS A 167 -13.44 20.87 5.36
C LYS A 167 -12.60 19.66 4.92
N ALA A 168 -11.38 19.90 4.46
CA ALA A 168 -10.43 18.87 4.03
C ALA A 168 -10.03 17.96 5.19
N ALA A 169 -9.58 18.56 6.31
CA ALA A 169 -9.26 17.80 7.52
C ALA A 169 -10.46 16.97 8.00
N ILE A 170 -11.67 17.52 7.99
CA ILE A 170 -12.88 16.78 8.41
C ILE A 170 -13.19 15.60 7.48
N LYS A 171 -13.01 15.75 6.17
CA LYS A 171 -13.14 14.63 5.23
C LYS A 171 -12.11 13.54 5.48
N LEU A 172 -10.84 13.90 5.71
CA LEU A 172 -9.77 12.96 6.06
C LEU A 172 -10.05 12.22 7.37
N ILE A 173 -10.52 12.92 8.39
CA ILE A 173 -10.87 12.30 9.67
C ILE A 173 -12.02 11.31 9.49
N ARG A 174 -13.07 11.69 8.74
CA ARG A 174 -14.17 10.77 8.43
C ARG A 174 -13.68 9.52 7.69
N LEU A 175 -12.72 9.70 6.78
CA LEU A 175 -12.10 8.60 6.06
C LEU A 175 -11.38 7.66 7.02
N PHE A 176 -10.48 8.18 7.88
CA PHE A 176 -9.79 7.41 8.92
C PHE A 176 -10.76 6.67 9.85
N ILE A 177 -11.83 7.32 10.30
CA ILE A 177 -12.83 6.71 11.19
C ILE A 177 -13.58 5.57 10.48
N ARG A 178 -13.84 5.68 9.18
CA ARG A 178 -14.60 4.69 8.38
C ARG A 178 -13.76 3.54 7.87
N GLN A 179 -12.44 3.57 8.04
CA GLN A 179 -11.57 2.50 7.59
C GLN A 179 -12.04 1.15 8.19
N PRO A 180 -12.45 0.18 7.36
CA PRO A 180 -13.17 -1.01 7.80
C PRO A 180 -12.28 -2.04 8.51
N GLU A 181 -10.96 -1.96 8.35
CA GLU A 181 -9.99 -2.94 8.86
C GLU A 181 -8.77 -2.26 9.49
N LEU A 182 -8.16 -2.95 10.45
CA LEU A 182 -6.89 -2.55 11.03
C LEU A 182 -5.78 -2.76 9.98
N ASN A 183 -5.34 -1.64 9.41
CA ASN A 183 -4.13 -1.59 8.60
C ASN A 183 -3.29 -0.46 9.19
N LEU A 184 -2.38 -0.82 10.09
CA LEU A 184 -1.55 0.14 10.84
C LEU A 184 -0.70 1.00 9.89
N GLN A 185 -0.23 0.44 8.76
CA GLN A 185 0.46 1.22 7.73
C GLN A 185 -0.49 2.23 7.06
N GLY A 186 -1.71 1.81 6.76
CA GLY A 186 -2.76 2.68 6.26
C GLY A 186 -3.17 3.76 7.27
N ASP A 187 -3.20 3.43 8.55
CA ASP A 187 -3.47 4.37 9.64
C ASP A 187 -2.36 5.42 9.73
N VAL A 188 -1.08 5.02 9.71
CA VAL A 188 0.06 5.94 9.67
C VAL A 188 -0.04 6.90 8.49
N PHE A 189 -0.40 6.38 7.32
CA PHE A 189 -0.59 7.18 6.11
C PHE A 189 -1.72 8.21 6.26
N LEU A 190 -2.93 7.78 6.65
CA LEU A 190 -4.08 8.68 6.80
C LEU A 190 -3.87 9.69 7.94
N LEU A 191 -3.27 9.27 9.06
CA LEU A 191 -2.95 10.14 10.18
C LEU A 191 -1.90 11.17 9.80
N GLY A 192 -0.91 10.81 8.96
CA GLY A 192 0.04 11.76 8.39
C GLY A 192 -0.68 12.89 7.65
N LEU A 193 -1.58 12.53 6.72
CA LEU A 193 -2.40 13.50 6.01
C LEU A 193 -3.29 14.31 6.97
N ILE A 194 -3.88 13.70 8.00
CA ILE A 194 -4.65 14.43 9.00
C ILE A 194 -3.76 15.43 9.74
N SER A 195 -2.55 15.04 10.13
CA SER A 195 -1.62 15.88 10.88
C SER A 195 -1.28 17.18 10.13
N ASP A 196 -1.13 17.10 8.81
CA ASP A 196 -0.83 18.24 7.95
C ASP A 196 -1.97 19.28 7.90
N TYR A 197 -3.21 18.87 8.22
CA TYR A 197 -4.40 19.72 8.12
C TYR A 197 -5.09 19.99 9.45
N ILE A 198 -4.75 19.28 10.54
CA ILE A 198 -5.51 19.33 11.81
C ILE A 198 -5.12 20.51 12.71
N ASP A 199 -3.96 21.12 12.47
CA ASP A 199 -3.45 22.23 13.25
C ASP A 199 -4.37 23.48 13.19
N VAL A 200 -5.10 23.64 12.07
CA VAL A 200 -6.13 24.65 11.85
C VAL A 200 -7.29 24.58 12.85
N PHE A 201 -7.49 23.43 13.50
CA PHE A 201 -8.48 23.24 14.55
C PHE A 201 -7.86 23.40 15.93
N ARG A 202 -6.90 22.53 16.28
CA ARG A 202 -6.29 22.51 17.62
C ARG A 202 -4.87 21.92 17.60
N LYS A 203 -3.90 22.72 18.05
CA LYS A 203 -2.49 22.31 18.17
C LYS A 203 -2.27 21.08 19.06
N TRP A 204 -2.98 20.95 20.18
CA TRP A 204 -2.81 19.78 21.06
C TRP A 204 -3.28 18.48 20.40
N LEU A 205 -4.32 18.55 19.57
CA LEU A 205 -4.85 17.39 18.85
C LEU A 205 -3.86 16.95 17.77
N LYS A 206 -3.22 17.91 17.09
CA LYS A 206 -2.07 17.63 16.22
C LYS A 206 -0.98 16.84 16.97
N CYS A 207 -0.59 17.30 18.17
CA CYS A 207 0.41 16.59 18.98
C CYS A 207 -0.01 15.16 19.34
N LYS A 208 -1.31 14.91 19.59
CA LYS A 208 -1.83 13.56 19.83
C LYS A 208 -1.80 12.68 18.59
N VAL A 209 -2.17 13.23 17.43
CA VAL A 209 -2.06 12.55 16.14
C VAL A 209 -0.59 12.22 15.82
N ASP A 210 0.32 13.19 15.98
CA ASP A 210 1.77 12.99 15.79
C ASP A 210 2.33 11.91 16.72
N ALA A 211 1.94 11.92 18.00
CA ALA A 211 2.36 10.92 18.96
C ALA A 211 1.87 9.51 18.57
N LEU A 212 0.64 9.39 18.07
CA LEU A 212 0.13 8.10 17.57
C LEU A 212 0.88 7.65 16.31
N ILE A 213 1.19 8.56 15.37
CA ILE A 213 1.99 8.22 14.19
C ILE A 213 3.35 7.64 14.61
N ASP A 214 4.03 8.28 15.56
CA ASP A 214 5.33 7.80 16.05
C ASP A 214 5.22 6.45 16.77
N LEU A 215 4.16 6.25 17.56
CA LEU A 215 3.88 5.00 18.26
C LEU A 215 3.58 3.87 17.27
N LEU A 216 2.75 4.11 16.26
CA LEU A 216 2.44 3.16 15.21
C LEU A 216 3.66 2.79 14.38
N LYS A 217 4.52 3.75 14.01
CA LYS A 217 5.77 3.47 13.27
C LYS A 217 6.71 2.58 14.08
N LYS A 218 6.95 2.91 15.36
CA LYS A 218 7.78 2.08 16.25
C LYS A 218 7.16 0.71 16.51
N GLY A 219 5.84 0.64 16.60
CA GLY A 219 5.11 -0.61 16.73
C GLY A 219 5.30 -1.49 15.50
N LEU A 220 5.12 -0.93 14.31
CA LEU A 220 5.35 -1.61 13.03
C LEU A 220 6.78 -2.12 12.90
N GLU A 221 7.79 -1.32 13.22
CA GLU A 221 9.20 -1.73 13.23
C GLU A 221 9.43 -2.96 14.13
N LYS A 222 8.80 -3.00 15.32
CA LYS A 222 8.90 -4.17 16.20
C LYS A 222 8.16 -5.39 15.66
N LEU A 223 7.02 -5.19 15.01
CA LEU A 223 6.23 -6.28 14.44
C LEU A 223 6.90 -6.89 13.20
N GLU A 224 7.75 -6.15 12.47
CA GLU A 224 8.51 -6.67 11.33
C GLU A 224 9.45 -7.82 11.70
N ASP A 225 9.99 -7.80 12.92
CA ASP A 225 10.92 -8.81 13.43
C ASP A 225 10.23 -10.00 14.13
N LEU A 226 8.90 -9.98 14.23
CA LEU A 226 8.12 -10.96 14.99
C LEU A 226 7.22 -11.81 14.08
N GLU A 227 7.12 -13.10 14.38
CA GLU A 227 6.12 -13.96 13.76
C GLU A 227 4.72 -13.60 14.27
N ASN A 228 3.75 -13.55 13.35
CA ASN A 228 2.38 -13.05 13.57
C ASN A 228 1.58 -13.86 14.62
N ASP A 229 1.99 -15.08 14.95
CA ASP A 229 1.30 -15.99 15.87
C ASP A 229 1.87 -15.97 17.30
N THR A 230 2.89 -15.15 17.54
CA THR A 230 3.51 -15.02 18.86
C THR A 230 2.65 -14.21 19.83
N GLU A 231 2.76 -14.53 21.12
CA GLU A 231 2.08 -13.76 22.17
C GLU A 231 2.56 -12.31 22.22
N GLU A 232 3.85 -12.09 21.93
CA GLU A 232 4.44 -10.76 21.86
C GLU A 232 3.85 -9.92 20.72
N TYR A 233 3.67 -10.52 19.53
CA TYR A 233 2.99 -9.87 18.41
C TYR A 233 1.58 -9.41 18.81
N ARG A 234 0.77 -10.33 19.37
CA ARG A 234 -0.61 -10.02 19.79
C ARG A 234 -0.66 -8.91 20.84
N LYS A 235 0.28 -8.91 21.78
CA LYS A 235 0.36 -7.88 22.82
C LYS A 235 0.63 -6.51 22.20
N ILE A 236 1.65 -6.41 21.33
CA ILE A 236 1.97 -5.15 20.65
C ILE A 236 0.79 -4.70 19.78
N GLU A 237 0.20 -5.60 18.99
CA GLU A 237 -0.95 -5.28 18.14
C GLU A 237 -2.13 -4.73 18.96
N ASN A 238 -2.47 -5.36 20.09
CA ASN A 238 -3.53 -4.88 20.98
C ASN A 238 -3.24 -3.49 21.57
N GLU A 239 -2.00 -3.23 22.02
CA GLU A 239 -1.60 -1.91 22.51
C GLU A 239 -1.76 -0.83 21.42
N LEU A 240 -1.37 -1.14 20.18
CA LEU A 240 -1.54 -0.22 19.04
C LEU A 240 -3.02 0.01 18.69
N ILE A 241 -3.86 -1.03 18.80
CA ILE A 241 -5.31 -0.94 18.58
C ILE A 241 -5.96 -0.02 19.62
N ASP A 242 -5.59 -0.15 20.89
CA ASP A 242 -6.17 0.65 21.98
C ASP A 242 -5.83 2.14 21.81
N GLU A 243 -4.56 2.46 21.53
CA GLU A 243 -4.11 3.82 21.24
C GLU A 243 -4.80 4.41 20.00
N ARG A 244 -4.91 3.60 18.93
CA ARG A 244 -5.67 3.97 17.72
C ARG A 244 -7.11 4.30 18.04
N ASN A 245 -7.79 3.48 18.85
CA ASN A 245 -9.18 3.69 19.21
C ASN A 245 -9.39 4.95 20.05
N GLN A 246 -8.44 5.27 20.94
CA GLN A 246 -8.49 6.50 21.73
C GLN A 246 -8.43 7.75 20.82
N VAL A 247 -7.47 7.82 19.90
CA VAL A 247 -7.35 8.95 18.96
C VAL A 247 -8.54 9.01 18.02
N ARG A 248 -9.02 7.86 17.52
CA ARG A 248 -10.24 7.77 16.70
C ARG A 248 -11.45 8.38 17.42
N GLY A 249 -11.61 8.14 18.72
CA GLY A 249 -12.67 8.73 19.54
C GLY A 249 -12.56 10.26 19.64
N GLN A 250 -11.36 10.79 19.87
CA GLN A 250 -11.11 12.24 19.93
C GLN A 250 -11.37 12.93 18.59
N LEU A 251 -10.90 12.33 17.50
CA LEU A 251 -11.15 12.79 16.14
C LEU A 251 -12.65 12.72 15.79
N GLY A 252 -13.36 11.69 16.23
CA GLY A 252 -14.82 11.58 16.10
C GLY A 252 -15.57 12.70 16.81
N ALA A 253 -15.16 13.04 18.03
CA ALA A 253 -15.72 14.17 18.78
C ALA A 253 -15.49 15.50 18.05
N LEU A 254 -14.32 15.70 17.41
CA LEU A 254 -14.07 16.87 16.59
C LEU A 254 -15.02 16.94 15.38
N VAL A 255 -15.24 15.83 14.68
CA VAL A 255 -16.19 15.79 13.54
C VAL A 255 -17.60 16.13 13.99
N LEU A 256 -18.04 15.61 15.14
CA LEU A 256 -19.36 15.92 15.70
C LEU A 256 -19.47 17.41 16.05
N ALA A 257 -18.48 17.98 16.74
CA ALA A 257 -18.45 19.39 17.04
C ALA A 257 -18.47 20.25 15.76
N TYR A 258 -17.71 19.85 14.75
CA TYR A 258 -17.72 20.53 13.45
C TYR A 258 -19.10 20.49 12.79
N VAL A 259 -19.73 19.32 12.72
CA VAL A 259 -21.07 19.20 12.12
C VAL A 259 -22.15 19.96 12.89
N LEU A 260 -22.06 20.00 14.23
CA LEU A 260 -23.06 20.64 15.07
C LEU A 260 -22.92 22.16 15.14
N PHE A 261 -21.70 22.70 14.93
CA PHE A 261 -21.40 24.11 15.18
C PHE A 261 -20.79 24.87 13.99
N ASP A 262 -20.74 24.25 12.80
CA ASP A 262 -20.16 24.85 11.57
C ASP A 262 -21.21 25.25 10.53
N GLU A 263 -22.10 26.17 10.93
CA GLU A 263 -22.51 27.29 10.08
C GLU A 263 -22.30 28.61 10.87
N GLU A 264 -21.15 29.25 10.63
CA GLU A 264 -20.92 30.70 10.82
C GLU A 264 -20.96 31.36 12.23
N GLY A 265 -20.49 30.73 13.33
CA GLY A 265 -20.04 31.56 14.46
C GLY A 265 -19.90 31.00 15.87
N GLU A 266 -20.40 29.80 16.17
CA GLU A 266 -20.51 29.35 17.58
C GLU A 266 -19.31 28.58 18.14
N TYR A 267 -18.26 28.35 17.34
CA TYR A 267 -17.11 27.52 17.74
C TYR A 267 -16.31 28.09 18.93
N ALA A 268 -16.30 29.41 19.11
CA ALA A 268 -15.52 30.07 20.16
C ALA A 268 -16.14 29.87 21.57
N GLU A 269 -17.47 29.89 21.69
CA GLU A 269 -18.15 29.74 22.98
C GLU A 269 -18.17 28.27 23.43
N LEU A 270 -18.25 27.33 22.49
CA LEU A 270 -18.13 25.91 22.79
C LEU A 270 -16.70 25.50 23.16
N ASP A 271 -15.66 26.09 22.56
CA ASP A 271 -14.26 25.87 22.95
C ASP A 271 -14.04 26.19 24.43
N LYS A 272 -14.71 27.24 24.93
CA LYS A 272 -14.69 27.65 26.33
C LYS A 272 -15.44 26.67 27.24
N GLN A 273 -16.53 26.06 26.76
CA GLN A 273 -17.30 25.06 27.50
C GLN A 273 -16.62 23.69 27.52
N MET A 274 -16.02 23.24 26.42
CA MET A 274 -15.27 21.98 26.37
C MET A 274 -14.01 22.03 27.25
N ARG A 275 -13.35 23.19 27.38
CA ARG A 275 -12.24 23.39 28.33
C ARG A 275 -12.64 23.17 29.79
N LYS A 276 -13.91 23.43 30.14
CA LYS A 276 -14.44 23.21 31.49
C LYS A 276 -14.86 21.76 31.76
N ALA A 277 -15.08 20.96 30.74
CA ALA A 277 -15.57 19.58 30.88
C ALA A 277 -14.45 18.52 30.88
N ILE A 278 -13.20 18.91 30.58
CA ILE A 278 -12.03 18.02 30.45
C ILE A 278 -11.01 18.26 31.58
N LEU A 279 -11.25 19.21 32.49
CA LEU A 279 -10.54 19.40 33.77
C LEU A 279 -11.43 18.92 34.91
#